data_AF-I1CS28-F1
#
_entry.id   AF-I1CS28-F1
#
_cell.length_a   1.000
_cell.length_b   1.000
_cell.length_c   1.000
_cell.angle_alpha   90.00
_cell.angle_beta   90.00
_cell.angle_gamma   90.00
#
_symmetry.space_group_name_H-M   'P 1'
#
loop_
_entity.id
_entity.type
_entity.pdbx_description
1 polymer ?
#
loop_
_entity_poly.entity_id
_entity_poly.type
_entity_poly.pdbx_seq_one_letter_code
_entity_poly.pdbx_strand_id
1 'polypeptide(L)'
;MKQIKQDYEKVSVMMVIEGNRRDGLHKVKFTKGVKYKSSIYSFWSNIDIISRLFGVQVLWCEEEKCYGSSIPLSKALDEFGDVLLAYEFNGKTLSRDRGYPVRVVVPGYIGARSVKFLKSITIQEEESSSFFQQRDYKILPENINTEEQANAYWCKLPSIGEYNVQSYVCIPVDGLHDGPKLNEQVQGYALSGGGRFIQRVGKLQCCLFFFELLIYKRCFW
;
A
#
# COMPACT_ATOMS: atom_id res chain seq x y z
N MET A 1 22.29 6.55 -10.20
CA MET A 1 22.31 6.70 -8.73
C MET A 1 22.96 7.98 -8.23
N LYS A 2 24.21 8.32 -8.61
CA LYS A 2 24.83 9.59 -8.17
C LYS A 2 24.05 10.84 -8.60
N GLN A 3 23.55 10.86 -9.84
CA GLN A 3 22.74 11.94 -10.40
C GLN A 3 21.40 12.13 -9.64
N ILE A 4 20.63 11.05 -9.45
CA ILE A 4 19.35 11.05 -8.70
C ILE A 4 19.51 11.58 -7.25
N LYS A 5 20.68 11.48 -6.63
CA LYS A 5 20.88 11.93 -5.23
C LYS A 5 21.07 13.44 -5.07
N GLN A 6 21.46 14.17 -6.12
CA GLN A 6 21.83 15.58 -6.03
C GLN A 6 20.69 16.52 -6.41
N ASP A 7 19.73 16.04 -7.20
CA ASP A 7 18.78 16.90 -7.91
C ASP A 7 17.39 17.01 -7.26
N TYR A 8 17.12 16.29 -6.15
CA TYR A 8 15.75 16.14 -5.63
C TYR A 8 15.60 16.22 -4.09
N GLU A 9 14.43 16.72 -3.67
CA GLU A 9 14.02 16.83 -2.26
C GLU A 9 13.62 15.48 -1.63
N LYS A 10 13.33 15.47 -0.33
CA LYS A 10 12.96 14.25 0.41
C LYS A 10 11.48 14.28 0.79
N VAL A 11 10.77 13.16 0.59
CA VAL A 11 9.35 13.00 0.96
C VAL A 11 9.14 11.73 1.78
N SER A 12 8.12 11.75 2.64
CA SER A 12 7.73 10.62 3.49
C SER A 12 6.36 10.11 3.08
N VAL A 13 6.19 8.78 3.00
CA VAL A 13 4.99 8.14 2.46
C VAL A 13 4.61 6.89 3.24
N MET A 14 3.31 6.70 3.44
CA MET A 14 2.79 5.50 4.09
C MET A 14 2.37 4.47 3.04
N MET A 15 2.73 3.20 3.26
CA MET A 15 2.31 2.09 2.40
C MET A 15 1.51 1.06 3.17
N VAL A 16 0.55 0.46 2.48
CA VAL A 16 -0.35 -0.55 3.02
C VAL A 16 -0.27 -1.79 2.15
N ILE A 17 -0.20 -2.94 2.80
CA ILE A 17 -0.25 -4.24 2.11
C ILE A 17 -1.72 -4.59 1.84
N GLU A 18 -1.98 -5.18 0.68
CA GLU A 18 -3.30 -5.64 0.20
C GLU A 18 -3.93 -6.61 1.17
N GLY A 19 -3.12 -7.53 1.69
CA GLY A 19 -3.54 -8.58 2.60
C GLY A 19 -3.70 -8.13 4.05
N ASN A 20 -3.62 -6.82 4.34
CA ASN A 20 -3.80 -6.30 5.68
C ASN A 20 -5.12 -6.79 6.29
N ARG A 21 -5.10 -7.23 7.55
CA ARG A 21 -6.27 -7.76 8.28
C ARG A 21 -6.88 -9.04 7.70
N ARG A 22 -6.14 -9.81 6.89
CA ARG A 22 -6.58 -11.12 6.39
C ARG A 22 -6.83 -12.12 7.52
N ASP A 23 -6.18 -11.97 8.66
CA ASP A 23 -6.46 -12.79 9.85
C ASP A 23 -7.93 -12.76 10.28
N GLY A 24 -8.58 -11.59 10.18
CA GLY A 24 -10.00 -11.42 10.45
C GLY A 24 -10.88 -12.18 9.46
N LEU A 25 -10.56 -12.13 8.16
CA LEU A 25 -11.25 -12.92 7.13
C LEU A 25 -11.12 -14.42 7.39
N HIS A 26 -9.93 -14.86 7.81
CA HIS A 26 -9.64 -16.26 8.09
C HIS A 26 -10.46 -16.84 9.25
N LYS A 27 -10.94 -15.99 10.18
CA LYS A 27 -11.84 -16.40 11.27
C LYS A 27 -13.25 -16.73 10.77
N VAL A 28 -13.68 -16.12 9.66
CA VAL A 28 -14.99 -16.35 9.05
C VAL A 28 -14.92 -17.54 8.09
N LYS A 29 -13.91 -17.54 7.21
CA LYS A 29 -13.72 -18.57 6.20
C LYS A 29 -12.25 -18.69 5.85
N PHE A 30 -11.79 -19.92 5.59
CA PHE A 30 -10.43 -20.13 5.12
C PHE A 30 -10.14 -19.30 3.86
N THR A 31 -9.02 -18.57 3.89
CA THR A 31 -8.51 -17.78 2.76
C THR A 31 -7.09 -18.22 2.42
N LYS A 32 -6.78 -18.35 1.13
CA LYS A 32 -5.40 -18.54 0.66
C LYS A 32 -4.56 -17.26 0.86
N GLY A 33 -3.29 -17.39 1.24
CA GLY A 33 -2.35 -16.29 1.38
C GLY A 33 -1.85 -16.04 2.82
N VAL A 34 -0.88 -15.13 2.96
CA VAL A 34 -0.26 -14.78 4.25
C VAL A 34 -1.27 -14.14 5.19
N LYS A 35 -1.30 -14.60 6.45
CA LYS A 35 -2.19 -14.10 7.50
C LYS A 35 -1.58 -12.85 8.16
N TYR A 36 -1.88 -11.68 7.63
CA TYR A 36 -1.51 -10.41 8.26
C TYR A 36 -2.58 -9.98 9.26
N LYS A 37 -2.15 -9.52 10.46
CA LYS A 37 -3.01 -8.87 11.46
C LYS A 37 -3.23 -7.39 11.10
N SER A 38 -2.32 -6.54 11.59
CA SER A 38 -2.19 -5.15 11.17
C SER A 38 -0.76 -4.97 10.68
N SER A 39 -0.59 -4.81 9.38
CA SER A 39 0.72 -4.70 8.74
C SER A 39 0.74 -3.48 7.84
N ILE A 40 1.12 -2.36 8.44
CA ILE A 40 1.44 -1.11 7.75
C ILE A 40 2.94 -0.95 7.78
N TYR A 41 3.48 -0.50 6.66
CA TYR A 41 4.87 -0.06 6.59
C TYR A 41 4.90 1.45 6.33
N SER A 42 5.50 2.20 7.25
CA SER A 42 5.90 3.58 6.99
C SER A 42 7.16 3.57 6.13
N PHE A 43 7.13 4.15 4.93
CA PHE A 43 8.29 4.31 4.07
C PHE A 43 8.83 5.73 4.15
N TRP A 44 10.16 5.82 4.18
CA TRP A 44 10.88 7.07 4.35
C TRP A 44 11.98 7.13 3.31
N SER A 45 11.75 7.74 2.16
CA SER A 45 12.71 7.65 1.06
C SER A 45 12.82 8.95 0.28
N ASN A 46 14.04 9.34 -0.05
CA ASN A 46 14.33 10.45 -0.94
C ASN A 46 13.75 10.19 -2.35
N ILE A 47 13.33 11.27 -3.01
CA ILE A 47 12.48 11.30 -4.21
C ILE A 47 13.25 10.99 -5.50
N ASP A 48 12.58 10.37 -6.47
CA ASP A 48 12.34 11.03 -7.78
C ASP A 48 10.85 10.90 -8.10
N ILE A 49 10.19 12.03 -8.39
CA ILE A 49 8.81 12.12 -8.85
C ILE A 49 8.85 11.71 -10.31
N ILE A 50 7.95 10.84 -10.74
CA ILE A 50 7.68 10.60 -12.16
C ILE A 50 7.01 11.86 -12.77
N SER A 51 7.62 13.05 -12.68
CA SER A 51 7.05 14.27 -13.28
C SER A 51 7.41 14.38 -14.75
N ARG A 52 8.31 13.52 -15.25
CA ARG A 52 8.78 13.54 -16.66
C ARG A 52 9.02 12.19 -17.32
N LEU A 53 8.55 11.09 -16.76
CA LEU A 53 8.67 9.77 -17.41
C LEU A 53 7.30 9.11 -17.54
N PHE A 54 6.77 9.22 -18.73
CA PHE A 54 5.51 8.62 -19.16
C PHE A 54 5.47 7.12 -18.79
N GLY A 55 4.28 6.66 -18.38
CA GLY A 55 3.71 5.30 -18.41
C GLY A 55 4.63 4.17 -17.98
N VAL A 56 4.32 3.51 -16.86
CA VAL A 56 5.30 2.61 -16.25
C VAL A 56 4.70 1.22 -15.98
N GLN A 57 4.95 0.29 -16.89
CA GLN A 57 5.17 -1.10 -16.53
C GLN A 57 6.51 -1.17 -15.79
N VAL A 58 6.46 -1.54 -14.51
CA VAL A 58 7.66 -1.87 -13.78
C VAL A 58 7.88 -3.38 -13.87
N LEU A 59 9.01 -3.79 -14.45
CA LEU A 59 9.42 -5.18 -14.50
C LEU A 59 10.64 -5.40 -13.59
N TRP A 60 10.60 -6.48 -12.81
CA TRP A 60 11.76 -7.10 -12.18
C TRP A 60 11.86 -8.55 -12.61
N CYS A 61 13.08 -9.05 -12.83
CA CYS A 61 13.32 -10.45 -13.15
C CYS A 61 14.56 -11.01 -12.45
N GLU A 62 14.38 -12.07 -11.68
CA GLU A 62 15.42 -13.03 -11.27
C GLU A 62 14.74 -14.41 -11.37
N GLU A 63 15.31 -15.31 -12.17
CA GLU A 63 14.93 -16.73 -12.36
C GLU A 63 13.45 -17.01 -12.74
N GLU A 64 13.21 -17.12 -14.07
CA GLU A 64 12.01 -17.62 -14.79
C GLU A 64 10.61 -17.05 -14.45
N LYS A 65 10.42 -16.25 -13.39
CA LYS A 65 9.16 -15.55 -13.09
C LYS A 65 9.41 -14.09 -12.73
N CYS A 66 9.36 -13.24 -13.74
CA CYS A 66 9.50 -11.80 -13.55
C CYS A 66 8.26 -11.22 -12.82
N TYR A 67 8.45 -10.53 -11.69
CA TYR A 67 7.38 -9.73 -11.08
C TYR A 67 7.16 -8.48 -11.91
N GLY A 68 5.90 -8.23 -12.29
CA GLY A 68 5.53 -7.04 -13.05
C GLY A 68 4.26 -6.43 -12.49
N SER A 69 4.18 -5.10 -12.53
CA SER A 69 2.97 -4.37 -12.21
C SER A 69 2.91 -3.07 -13.01
N SER A 70 1.72 -2.50 -13.10
CA SER A 70 1.47 -1.23 -13.78
C SER A 70 0.58 -0.34 -12.92
N ILE A 71 0.72 0.97 -13.13
CA ILE A 71 -0.20 1.99 -12.64
C ILE A 71 -0.72 2.80 -13.83
N PRO A 72 -1.94 3.39 -13.73
CA PRO A 72 -2.43 4.30 -14.76
C PRO A 72 -1.44 5.43 -15.03
N LEU A 73 -1.30 5.82 -16.30
CA LEU A 73 -0.44 6.93 -16.72
C LEU A 73 -0.78 8.22 -15.97
N SER A 74 -2.08 8.48 -15.75
CA SER A 74 -2.56 9.64 -14.99
C SER A 74 -2.05 9.67 -13.55
N LYS A 75 -1.91 8.51 -12.89
CA LYS A 75 -1.33 8.42 -11.54
C LYS A 75 0.17 8.68 -11.56
N ALA A 76 0.85 8.17 -12.58
CA ALA A 76 2.29 8.40 -12.74
C ALA A 76 2.60 9.87 -13.00
N LEU A 77 1.78 10.55 -13.80
CA LEU A 77 1.95 11.95 -14.24
C LEU A 77 1.13 12.97 -13.44
N ASP A 78 0.63 12.60 -12.26
CA ASP A 78 -0.16 13.51 -11.43
C ASP A 78 0.63 14.80 -11.14
N GLU A 79 0.00 15.97 -11.29
CA GLU A 79 0.65 17.27 -11.08
C GLU A 79 1.06 17.50 -9.62
N PHE A 80 0.37 16.85 -8.68
CA PHE A 80 0.73 16.77 -7.27
C PHE A 80 1.67 15.58 -6.99
N GLY A 81 2.28 15.06 -8.05
CA GLY A 81 3.04 13.82 -8.20
C GLY A 81 3.66 13.29 -6.92
N ASP A 82 3.17 12.12 -6.50
CA ASP A 82 3.59 11.43 -5.29
C ASP A 82 4.25 10.06 -5.58
N VAL A 83 4.32 9.62 -6.83
CA VAL A 83 4.96 8.35 -7.21
C VAL A 83 6.48 8.50 -7.20
N LEU A 84 7.16 7.65 -6.43
CA LEU A 84 8.58 7.80 -6.11
C LEU A 84 9.45 6.65 -6.62
N LEU A 85 10.67 6.98 -7.07
CA LEU A 85 11.80 6.06 -7.12
C LEU A 85 12.61 6.11 -5.82
N ALA A 86 12.36 5.15 -4.94
CA ALA A 86 12.97 5.09 -3.63
C ALA A 86 14.27 4.27 -3.64
N TYR A 87 15.34 4.82 -3.05
CA TYR A 87 16.63 4.13 -2.83
C TYR A 87 17.10 4.15 -1.37
N GLU A 88 16.37 4.87 -0.51
CA GLU A 88 16.61 4.93 0.94
C GLU A 88 15.34 4.57 1.72
N PHE A 89 15.51 4.15 2.97
CA PHE A 89 14.47 3.92 3.95
C PHE A 89 14.97 4.44 5.30
N ASN A 90 14.29 5.45 5.85
CA ASN A 90 14.60 6.08 7.15
C ASN A 90 16.02 6.65 7.19
N GLY A 91 16.41 7.35 6.11
CA GLY A 91 17.75 7.94 5.95
C GLY A 91 18.87 6.92 5.77
N LYS A 92 18.55 5.62 5.65
CA LYS A 92 19.51 4.55 5.36
C LYS A 92 19.27 3.99 3.97
N THR A 93 20.31 3.51 3.29
CA THR A 93 20.15 2.78 2.03
C THR A 93 19.14 1.63 2.18
N LEU A 94 18.32 1.38 1.16
CA LEU A 94 17.41 0.23 1.17
C LEU A 94 18.17 -1.07 1.45
N SER A 95 17.59 -1.94 2.28
CA SER A 95 18.04 -3.33 2.37
C SER A 95 17.57 -4.13 1.15
N ARG A 96 18.20 -5.28 0.88
CA ARG A 96 17.78 -6.18 -0.20
C ARG A 96 16.27 -6.51 -0.10
N ASP A 97 15.78 -6.92 1.07
CA ASP A 97 14.36 -7.27 1.25
C ASP A 97 13.38 -6.13 0.94
N ARG A 98 13.85 -4.89 1.09
CA ARG A 98 13.08 -3.67 0.82
C ARG A 98 13.18 -3.17 -0.61
N GLY A 99 13.97 -3.83 -1.46
CA GLY A 99 14.06 -3.54 -2.89
C GLY A 99 15.30 -2.76 -3.30
N TYR A 100 16.41 -2.89 -2.57
CA TYR A 100 17.71 -2.37 -3.04
C TYR A 100 18.03 -2.86 -4.46
N PRO A 101 18.59 -2.04 -5.37
CA PRO A 101 19.06 -0.67 -5.13
C PRO A 101 17.98 0.41 -5.22
N VAL A 102 16.91 0.15 -5.97
CA VAL A 102 15.82 1.09 -6.22
C VAL A 102 14.50 0.33 -6.27
N ARG A 103 13.44 0.93 -5.76
CA ARG A 103 12.07 0.45 -5.90
C ARG A 103 11.16 1.58 -6.35
N VAL A 104 10.00 1.22 -6.88
CA VAL A 104 8.87 2.16 -7.02
C VAL A 104 8.08 2.19 -5.72
N VAL A 105 7.58 3.37 -5.36
CA VAL A 105 6.60 3.60 -4.30
C VAL A 105 5.45 4.40 -4.87
N VAL A 106 4.23 3.89 -4.73
CA VAL A 106 3.01 4.50 -5.26
C VAL A 106 2.08 4.83 -4.09
N PRO A 107 2.09 6.07 -3.57
CA PRO A 107 1.26 6.42 -2.43
C PRO A 107 -0.23 6.35 -2.75
N GLY A 108 -1.01 6.00 -1.73
CA GLY A 108 -2.45 5.78 -1.86
C GLY A 108 -2.85 4.51 -2.61
N TYR A 109 -1.90 3.78 -3.17
CA TYR A 109 -2.09 2.49 -3.84
C TYR A 109 -1.63 1.34 -2.94
N ILE A 110 -2.08 0.14 -3.28
CA ILE A 110 -1.60 -1.06 -2.61
C ILE A 110 -0.10 -1.30 -2.85
N GLY A 111 0.56 -1.93 -1.88
CA GLY A 111 1.99 -2.26 -1.91
C GLY A 111 2.45 -3.06 -3.14
N ALA A 112 1.58 -3.86 -3.76
CA ALA A 112 1.85 -4.63 -4.96
C ALA A 112 2.20 -3.73 -6.16
N ARG A 113 1.67 -2.50 -6.21
CA ARG A 113 2.01 -1.54 -7.27
C ARG A 113 3.36 -0.86 -7.02
N SER A 114 3.91 -1.00 -5.81
CA SER A 114 5.21 -0.45 -5.40
C SER A 114 6.32 -1.49 -5.61
N VAL A 115 6.73 -1.67 -6.86
CA VAL A 115 7.62 -2.77 -7.28
C VAL A 115 9.03 -2.63 -6.71
N LYS A 116 9.52 -3.70 -6.09
CA LYS A 116 10.90 -3.80 -5.56
C LYS A 116 11.88 -4.18 -6.67
N PHE A 117 13.16 -3.83 -6.50
CA PHE A 117 14.23 -4.24 -7.40
C PHE A 117 14.04 -3.72 -8.84
N LEU A 118 13.69 -2.45 -8.98
CA LEU A 118 13.34 -1.85 -10.26
C LEU A 118 14.44 -2.09 -11.32
N LYS A 119 14.08 -2.74 -12.45
CA LYS A 119 14.97 -2.98 -13.59
C LYS A 119 14.63 -2.13 -14.80
N SER A 120 13.35 -2.04 -15.16
CA SER A 120 12.89 -1.26 -16.30
C SER A 120 11.53 -0.62 -16.06
N ILE A 121 11.31 0.48 -16.78
CA ILE A 121 10.07 1.25 -16.84
C ILE A 121 9.67 1.31 -18.32
N THR A 122 8.44 0.90 -18.65
CA THR A 122 7.95 0.89 -20.05
C THR A 122 6.54 1.45 -20.16
N ILE A 123 6.30 2.34 -21.14
CA ILE A 123 4.96 2.86 -21.46
C ILE A 123 4.21 1.85 -22.28
N GLN A 124 2.98 1.55 -21.88
CA GLN A 124 2.10 0.64 -22.58
C GLN A 124 0.68 1.20 -22.58
N GLU A 125 -0.07 0.85 -23.62
CA GLU A 125 -1.49 1.20 -23.74
C GLU A 125 -2.35 0.38 -22.76
N GLU A 126 -1.90 -0.84 -22.44
CA GLU A 126 -2.60 -1.80 -21.62
C GLU A 126 -1.91 -2.03 -20.26
N GLU A 127 -2.66 -2.60 -19.30
CA GLU A 127 -2.09 -3.04 -18.03
C GLU A 127 -0.99 -4.09 -18.23
N SER A 128 -0.08 -4.19 -17.25
CA SER A 128 0.98 -5.18 -17.29
C SER A 128 0.41 -6.60 -17.47
N SER A 129 0.96 -7.35 -18.43
CA SER A 129 0.60 -8.75 -18.67
C SER A 129 1.09 -9.72 -17.59
N SER A 130 1.75 -9.22 -16.53
CA SER A 130 2.24 -10.06 -15.43
C SER A 130 1.10 -10.80 -14.73
N PHE A 131 1.37 -12.04 -14.33
CA PHE A 131 0.44 -12.86 -13.54
C PHE A 131 -0.09 -12.09 -12.32
N PHE A 132 0.77 -11.35 -11.62
CA PHE A 132 0.39 -10.60 -10.41
C PHE A 132 -0.55 -9.43 -10.68
N GLN A 133 -0.54 -8.86 -11.89
CA GLN A 133 -1.48 -7.81 -12.28
C GLN A 133 -2.79 -8.42 -12.82
N GLN A 134 -2.68 -9.48 -13.63
CA GLN A 134 -3.79 -10.05 -14.38
C GLN A 134 -4.64 -11.05 -13.57
N ARG A 135 -4.01 -11.83 -12.68
CA ARG A 135 -4.63 -12.96 -11.97
C ARG A 135 -4.50 -12.91 -10.45
N ASP A 136 -3.89 -11.87 -9.91
CA ASP A 136 -3.81 -11.63 -8.47
C ASP A 136 -4.22 -10.19 -8.15
N TYR A 137 -4.37 -9.88 -6.86
CA TYR A 137 -4.73 -8.55 -6.36
C TYR A 137 -5.98 -7.98 -7.03
N LYS A 138 -7.04 -8.80 -7.09
CA LYS A 138 -8.41 -8.43 -7.49
C LYS A 138 -9.39 -8.87 -6.40
N ILE A 139 -10.49 -8.12 -6.25
CA ILE A 139 -11.55 -8.48 -5.30
C ILE A 139 -12.57 -9.36 -6.04
N LEU A 140 -12.57 -10.66 -5.73
CA LEU A 140 -13.54 -11.60 -6.27
C LEU A 140 -14.90 -11.45 -5.57
N PRO A 141 -16.02 -11.75 -6.27
CA PRO A 141 -17.33 -11.87 -5.64
C PRO A 141 -17.35 -12.94 -4.53
N GLU A 142 -18.15 -12.72 -3.48
CA GLU A 142 -18.17 -13.57 -2.28
C GLU A 142 -18.56 -15.03 -2.53
N ASN A 143 -19.31 -15.30 -3.60
CA ASN A 143 -19.73 -16.64 -3.98
C ASN A 143 -18.61 -17.47 -4.64
N ILE A 144 -17.47 -16.86 -4.94
CA ILE A 144 -16.32 -17.53 -5.57
C ILE A 144 -15.40 -18.12 -4.51
N ASN A 145 -15.23 -19.44 -4.55
CA ASN A 145 -14.57 -20.21 -3.49
C ASN A 145 -13.44 -21.11 -3.97
N THR A 146 -13.29 -21.29 -5.29
CA THR A 146 -12.23 -22.11 -5.88
C THR A 146 -11.49 -21.35 -6.99
N GLU A 147 -10.29 -21.82 -7.34
CA GLU A 147 -9.49 -21.20 -8.40
C GLU A 147 -10.14 -21.40 -9.78
N GLU A 148 -10.81 -22.54 -9.99
CA GLU A 148 -11.55 -22.82 -11.22
C GLU A 148 -12.69 -21.84 -11.43
N GLN A 149 -13.42 -21.51 -10.36
CA GLN A 149 -14.47 -20.50 -10.41
C GLN A 149 -13.89 -19.10 -10.67
N ALA A 150 -12.73 -18.78 -10.08
CA ALA A 150 -12.06 -17.49 -10.26
C ALA A 150 -11.57 -17.26 -11.71
N ASN A 151 -11.22 -18.33 -12.44
CA ASN A 151 -10.76 -18.22 -13.83
C ASN A 151 -11.75 -17.48 -14.75
N ALA A 152 -13.05 -17.54 -14.47
CA ALA A 152 -14.08 -16.84 -15.23
C ALA A 152 -14.14 -15.32 -14.98
N TYR A 153 -13.39 -14.80 -14.00
CA TYR A 153 -13.48 -13.42 -13.51
C TYR A 153 -12.20 -12.60 -13.68
N TRP A 154 -11.03 -13.22 -13.87
CA TRP A 154 -9.76 -12.49 -13.94
C TRP A 154 -9.75 -11.37 -14.98
N CYS A 155 -10.34 -11.60 -16.16
CA CYS A 155 -10.44 -10.59 -17.22
C CYS A 155 -11.61 -9.60 -17.04
N LYS A 156 -12.52 -9.84 -16.07
CA LYS A 156 -13.75 -9.03 -15.87
C LYS A 156 -13.61 -8.03 -14.73
N LEU A 157 -12.69 -8.28 -13.81
CA LEU A 157 -12.52 -7.48 -12.61
C LEU A 157 -11.31 -6.55 -12.78
N PRO A 158 -11.40 -5.32 -12.29
CA PRO A 158 -10.26 -4.41 -12.29
C PRO A 158 -9.17 -4.91 -11.34
N SER A 159 -7.92 -4.61 -11.69
CA SER A 159 -6.81 -4.76 -10.77
C SER A 159 -6.97 -3.77 -9.59
N ILE A 160 -6.64 -4.19 -8.36
CA ILE A 160 -6.70 -3.25 -7.23
C ILE A 160 -5.61 -2.20 -7.43
N GLY A 161 -6.00 -0.93 -7.47
CA GLY A 161 -5.11 0.22 -7.47
C GLY A 161 -5.06 0.85 -6.09
N GLU A 162 -5.92 1.83 -5.88
CA GLU A 162 -6.11 2.48 -4.59
C GLU A 162 -6.72 1.55 -3.55
N TYR A 163 -6.29 1.67 -2.30
CA TYR A 163 -6.91 0.95 -1.20
C TYR A 163 -8.09 1.74 -0.59
N ASN A 164 -9.06 1.01 -0.06
CA ASN A 164 -10.22 1.57 0.64
C ASN A 164 -9.83 2.22 1.98
N VAL A 165 -10.73 3.05 2.52
CA VAL A 165 -10.57 3.59 3.87
C VAL A 165 -10.46 2.46 4.89
N GLN A 166 -9.47 2.57 5.78
CA GLN A 166 -9.20 1.59 6.81
C GLN A 166 -8.86 2.29 8.13
N SER A 167 -9.23 1.64 9.23
CA SER A 167 -8.80 2.00 10.57
C SER A 167 -8.51 0.74 11.38
N TYR A 168 -7.68 0.88 12.41
CA TYR A 168 -7.35 -0.21 13.31
C TYR A 168 -7.03 0.35 14.69
N VAL A 169 -7.48 -0.35 15.73
CA VAL A 169 -7.18 -0.04 17.13
C VAL A 169 -5.91 -0.78 17.52
N CYS A 170 -4.89 -0.04 17.93
CA CYS A 170 -3.62 -0.58 18.40
C CYS A 170 -3.58 -0.73 19.93
N ILE A 171 -4.31 0.14 20.64
CA ILE A 171 -4.39 0.16 22.10
C ILE A 171 -5.86 0.21 22.52
N PRO A 172 -6.31 -0.69 23.40
CA PRO A 172 -5.56 -1.80 24.01
C PRO A 172 -5.19 -2.89 22.98
N VAL A 173 -4.12 -3.64 23.28
CA VAL A 173 -3.67 -4.74 22.41
C VAL A 173 -4.66 -5.90 22.51
N ASP A 174 -5.03 -6.46 21.36
CA ASP A 174 -5.96 -7.59 21.27
C ASP A 174 -5.48 -8.78 22.13
N GLY A 175 -6.34 -9.25 23.03
CA GLY A 175 -6.05 -10.34 23.98
C GLY A 175 -5.35 -9.94 25.29
N LEU A 176 -5.01 -8.66 25.49
CA LEU A 176 -4.44 -8.13 26.75
C LEU A 176 -5.40 -7.19 27.50
N HIS A 177 -6.70 -7.35 27.26
CA HIS A 177 -7.73 -6.51 27.85
C HIS A 177 -8.34 -7.16 29.09
N ASP A 178 -8.16 -6.54 30.25
CA ASP A 178 -8.73 -7.00 31.53
C ASP A 178 -10.21 -6.59 31.72
N GLY A 179 -10.98 -6.53 30.63
CA GLY A 179 -12.37 -6.07 30.63
C GLY A 179 -12.52 -4.55 30.60
N PRO A 180 -13.76 -4.05 30.43
CA PRO A 180 -14.05 -2.64 30.17
C PRO A 180 -13.64 -1.75 31.34
N LYS A 181 -12.63 -0.90 31.14
CA LYS A 181 -12.18 0.09 32.10
C LYS A 181 -12.83 1.44 31.79
N LEU A 182 -13.42 2.07 32.79
CA LEU A 182 -13.86 3.46 32.70
C LEU A 182 -12.59 4.34 32.58
N ASN A 183 -12.51 5.14 31.53
CA ASN A 183 -11.41 6.04 31.14
C ASN A 183 -10.20 5.41 30.44
N GLU A 184 -10.39 4.30 29.73
CA GLU A 184 -9.30 3.69 28.96
C GLU A 184 -8.95 4.48 27.69
N GLN A 185 -7.66 4.79 27.54
CA GLN A 185 -7.15 5.43 26.34
C GLN A 185 -7.15 4.43 25.18
N VAL A 186 -7.90 4.76 24.12
CA VAL A 186 -7.94 3.96 22.89
C VAL A 186 -7.13 4.68 21.82
N GLN A 187 -6.15 4.00 21.26
CA GLN A 187 -5.30 4.54 20.20
C GLN A 187 -5.28 3.62 18.98
N GLY A 188 -5.05 4.21 17.83
CA GLY A 188 -5.07 3.49 16.55
C GLY A 188 -4.66 4.39 15.41
N TYR A 189 -4.78 3.87 14.20
CA TYR A 189 -4.56 4.62 12.98
C TYR A 189 -5.79 4.58 12.08
N ALA A 190 -5.87 5.55 11.17
CA ALA A 190 -6.81 5.56 10.06
C ALA A 190 -6.12 6.10 8.81
N LEU A 191 -6.47 5.55 7.66
CA LEU A 191 -5.84 5.85 6.38
C LEU A 191 -6.79 5.56 5.22
N SER A 192 -6.59 6.24 4.10
CA SER A 192 -7.36 6.03 2.87
C SER A 192 -6.45 6.15 1.65
N GLY A 193 -6.75 5.39 0.61
CA GLY A 193 -6.05 5.48 -0.66
C GLY A 193 -6.36 6.78 -1.40
N GLY A 194 -5.70 6.98 -2.54
CA GLY A 194 -5.96 8.08 -3.47
C GLY A 194 -5.80 9.50 -2.89
N GLY A 195 -4.95 9.69 -1.88
CA GLY A 195 -4.72 11.00 -1.27
C GLY A 195 -5.91 11.55 -0.44
N ARG A 196 -6.95 10.74 -0.19
CA ARG A 196 -8.13 11.16 0.56
C ARG A 196 -7.80 11.35 2.05
N PHE A 197 -8.16 12.50 2.60
CA PHE A 197 -7.98 12.80 4.01
C PHE A 197 -9.06 12.13 4.88
N ILE A 198 -8.67 11.70 6.08
CA ILE A 198 -9.61 11.17 7.07
C ILE A 198 -10.30 12.35 7.78
N GLN A 199 -11.59 12.55 7.51
CA GLN A 199 -12.38 13.61 8.15
C GLN A 199 -12.69 13.33 9.61
N ARG A 200 -13.02 12.08 9.92
CA ARG A 200 -13.43 11.66 11.26
C ARG A 200 -13.14 10.19 11.47
N VAL A 201 -12.76 9.84 12.69
CA VAL A 201 -12.77 8.45 13.18
C VAL A 201 -13.91 8.36 14.19
N GLY A 202 -14.99 7.68 13.81
CA GLY A 202 -16.13 7.44 14.69
C GLY A 202 -15.85 6.26 15.62
N LYS A 203 -16.23 6.40 16.90
CA LYS A 203 -16.32 5.27 17.82
C LYS A 203 -17.72 4.67 17.72
N LEU A 204 -17.84 3.42 17.25
CA LEU A 204 -19.06 2.65 17.48
C LEU A 204 -19.08 2.32 18.99
N GLN A 205 -19.97 3.01 19.69
CA GLN A 205 -20.39 2.91 21.10
C GLN A 205 -20.19 1.49 21.67
N CYS A 206 -19.28 1.25 22.63
CA CYS A 206 -19.46 1.54 24.06
C CYS A 206 -18.33 2.39 24.67
N CYS A 207 -18.69 3.29 25.58
CA CYS A 207 -17.84 4.15 26.41
C CYS A 207 -17.22 5.39 25.71
N LEU A 208 -17.56 6.59 26.18
CA LEU A 208 -16.96 7.85 25.78
C LEU A 208 -15.51 7.92 26.26
N PHE A 209 -14.52 8.08 25.37
CA PHE A 209 -13.15 8.45 25.75
C PHE A 209 -12.60 9.54 24.81
N PHE A 210 -11.87 10.48 25.39
CA PHE A 210 -11.20 11.58 24.69
C PHE A 210 -10.15 11.03 23.72
N PHE A 211 -10.20 11.48 22.47
CA PHE A 211 -9.19 11.22 21.45
C PHE A 211 -8.24 12.41 21.36
N GLU A 212 -6.95 12.18 21.55
CA GLU A 212 -5.92 13.01 20.92
C GLU A 212 -5.68 12.43 19.52
N LEU A 213 -6.25 13.09 18.52
CA LEU A 213 -5.95 12.82 17.12
C LEU A 213 -4.56 13.40 16.84
N LEU A 214 -3.54 12.55 16.72
CA LEU A 214 -2.26 12.93 16.13
C LEU A 214 -2.46 13.08 14.61
N ILE A 215 -3.19 14.14 14.22
CA ILE A 215 -3.14 14.68 12.87
C ILE A 215 -1.73 15.23 12.75
N TYR A 216 -0.91 14.63 11.90
CA TYR A 216 0.38 15.17 11.49
C TYR A 216 0.10 16.49 10.75
N LYS A 217 -0.06 17.57 11.51
CA LYS A 217 -0.13 18.93 10.99
C LYS A 217 1.23 19.25 10.40
N ARG A 218 1.23 19.50 9.10
CA ARG A 218 2.24 20.27 8.39
C ARG A 218 2.32 21.65 9.08
N CYS A 219 3.20 21.81 10.06
CA CYS A 219 3.51 23.13 10.61
C CYS A 219 4.47 23.82 9.66
N PHE A 220 3.90 24.63 8.76
CA PHE A 220 4.56 25.82 8.26
C PHE A 220 4.45 26.89 9.35
N TRP A 221 5.58 27.30 9.92
CA TRP A 221 5.93 28.68 10.27
C TRP A 221 7.45 28.79 10.15
#